data_AF-A0A7J6W327-F1
#
_entry.id   AF-A0A7J6W327-F1
#
_cell.length_a   1.000
_cell.length_b   1.000
_cell.length_c   1.000
_cell.angle_alpha   90.00
_cell.angle_beta   90.00
_cell.angle_gamma   90.00
#
_symmetry.space_group_name_H-M   'P 1'
#
loop_
_entity.id
_entity.type
_entity.pdbx_description
1 polymer ?
#
loop_
_entity_poly.entity_id
_entity_poly.type
_entity_poly.pdbx_seq_one_letter_code
_entity_poly.pdbx_strand_id
1 'polypeptide(L)'
;MSILHQPKKKSLTSSPLRTLTLVFCLLFVLYIVSLFVTHTLFDHVWSKSLCTTSFDDVVFGIASSTKGWPKRKNYVQLWWKPQFKGCIFFDKVPDSSNSSDNIPPVCISKDASHFRYTNKYRGGLRSSIRVARVVSETVALNHSNVKWYVFGDDDTIFIPENLVKTLSKYDHNQWYYIGTNSEVWEHNHWLSHEMAFGGAGFAMSYPLAKVFAKVFDSCLVRYPHLYSSDVRIYSCLAELGVLLTHESGFHQYDVEGDIFGLLAAHPLKPLVSLHHLDHAQPIFPNMTTIQGLQHLFKAVKLDPARILQQTVCYDKRYTLTVLISWGYAVQVFDRDVLLPDLLRVQKTFKRLNHEGTARSNLFMFNTKVLPQDECKRPMTFFVENISSSSDRMSSSYKRSINESCLESSQSFLKDVVQIRVFSQKLDLDVLKAPRRQCCDVIASSVGKRLDVAIRECGEEELVFMHA
;
A
#
# COMPACT_ATOMS: atom_id res chain seq x y z
N MET A 1 -52.08 77.40 -53.35
CA MET A 1 -51.32 76.23 -53.84
C MET A 1 -51.05 75.33 -52.64
N SER A 2 -51.91 74.35 -52.40
CA SER A 2 -51.88 73.01 -53.01
C SER A 2 -50.88 72.07 -52.31
N ILE A 3 -51.44 71.28 -51.39
CA ILE A 3 -51.28 69.83 -51.22
C ILE A 3 -49.83 69.29 -51.24
N LEU A 4 -49.42 68.72 -50.09
CA LEU A 4 -48.77 67.42 -50.07
C LEU A 4 -49.10 66.67 -48.78
N HIS A 5 -50.10 65.80 -48.85
CA HIS A 5 -50.27 64.70 -47.90
C HIS A 5 -49.17 63.67 -48.17
N GLN A 6 -48.28 63.46 -47.21
CA GLN A 6 -47.41 62.28 -47.16
C GLN A 6 -47.95 61.27 -46.14
N PRO A 7 -47.77 59.96 -46.39
CA PRO A 7 -48.52 58.90 -45.73
C PRO A 7 -48.08 58.70 -44.28
N LYS A 8 -49.05 58.46 -43.38
CA LYS A 8 -48.78 57.97 -42.02
C LYS A 8 -47.96 56.67 -42.11
N LYS A 9 -46.66 56.74 -41.82
CA LYS A 9 -45.87 55.57 -41.43
C LYS A 9 -46.49 55.01 -40.15
N LYS A 10 -47.13 53.85 -40.23
CA LYS A 10 -47.46 53.05 -39.04
C LYS A 10 -46.14 52.71 -38.36
N SER A 11 -45.81 53.47 -37.31
CA SER A 11 -44.80 53.09 -36.34
C SER A 11 -45.20 51.72 -35.79
N LEU A 12 -44.44 50.68 -36.15
CA LEU A 12 -44.53 49.40 -35.48
C LEU A 12 -43.96 49.61 -34.08
N THR A 13 -44.79 50.09 -33.16
CA THR A 13 -44.44 50.08 -31.73
C THR A 13 -44.35 48.62 -31.32
N SER A 14 -43.14 48.07 -31.23
CA SER A 14 -42.94 46.74 -30.65
C SER A 14 -43.52 46.79 -29.25
N SER A 15 -44.55 46.00 -28.98
CA SER A 15 -45.15 45.99 -27.65
C SER A 15 -44.07 45.62 -26.63
N PRO A 16 -44.00 46.29 -25.47
CA PRO A 16 -43.01 45.98 -24.44
C PRO A 16 -43.07 44.49 -24.03
N LEU A 17 -44.24 43.86 -24.20
CA LEU A 17 -44.43 42.43 -24.03
C LEU A 17 -43.60 41.58 -25.01
N ARG A 18 -43.52 41.93 -26.30
CA ARG A 18 -42.70 41.19 -27.28
C ARG A 18 -41.22 41.29 -26.97
N THR A 19 -40.75 42.45 -26.55
CA THR A 19 -39.35 42.65 -26.14
C THR A 19 -39.03 41.83 -24.90
N LEU A 20 -39.95 41.79 -23.92
CA LEU A 20 -39.79 40.97 -22.70
C LEU A 20 -39.75 39.47 -23.02
N THR A 21 -40.63 38.98 -23.92
CA THR A 21 -40.63 37.58 -24.34
C THR A 21 -39.33 37.20 -25.04
N LEU A 22 -38.80 38.05 -25.91
CA LEU A 22 -37.52 37.81 -26.59
C LEU A 22 -36.34 37.75 -25.62
N VAL A 23 -36.31 38.65 -24.62
CA VAL A 23 -35.28 38.62 -23.56
C VAL A 23 -35.38 37.33 -22.75
N PHE A 24 -36.59 36.90 -22.38
CA PHE A 24 -36.79 35.66 -21.62
C PHE A 24 -36.37 34.42 -22.42
N CYS A 25 -36.70 34.37 -23.71
CA CYS A 25 -36.24 33.30 -24.61
C CYS A 25 -34.72 33.28 -24.74
N LEU A 26 -34.07 34.45 -24.87
CA LEU A 26 -32.61 34.54 -24.96
C LEU A 26 -31.94 34.03 -23.67
N LEU A 27 -32.45 34.44 -22.50
CA LEU A 27 -31.95 33.99 -21.20
C LEU A 27 -32.15 32.48 -21.00
N PHE A 28 -33.29 31.94 -21.45
CA PHE A 28 -33.56 30.50 -21.38
C PHE A 28 -32.63 29.69 -22.30
N VAL A 29 -32.37 30.17 -23.52
CA VAL A 29 -31.40 29.56 -24.43
C VAL A 29 -30.00 29.61 -23.85
N LEU A 30 -29.58 30.75 -23.27
CA LEU A 30 -28.29 30.88 -22.60
C LEU A 30 -28.17 29.94 -21.39
N TYR A 31 -29.25 29.76 -20.62
CA TYR A 31 -29.30 28.80 -19.52
C TYR A 31 -29.15 27.36 -20.01
N ILE A 32 -29.88 26.96 -21.05
CA ILE A 32 -29.75 25.62 -21.65
C ILE A 32 -28.33 25.40 -22.21
N VAL A 33 -27.78 26.37 -22.93
CA VAL A 33 -26.40 26.30 -23.44
C VAL A 33 -25.41 26.17 -22.27
N SER A 34 -25.62 26.91 -21.18
CA SER A 34 -24.77 26.78 -19.98
C SER A 34 -24.86 25.38 -19.36
N LEU A 35 -26.05 24.79 -19.28
CA LEU A 35 -26.25 23.42 -18.79
C LEU A 35 -25.56 22.40 -19.68
N PHE A 36 -25.68 22.53 -21.00
CA PHE A 36 -25.00 21.65 -21.97
C PHE A 36 -23.48 21.81 -21.92
N VAL A 37 -22.96 23.04 -21.84
CA VAL A 37 -21.52 23.28 -21.67
C VAL A 37 -21.02 22.71 -20.35
N THR A 38 -21.77 22.87 -19.25
CA THR A 38 -21.39 22.27 -17.97
C THR A 38 -21.42 20.74 -18.03
N HIS A 39 -22.43 20.13 -18.64
CA HIS A 39 -22.52 18.67 -18.79
C HIS A 39 -21.42 18.12 -19.68
N THR A 40 -21.15 18.73 -20.83
CA THR A 40 -20.06 18.31 -21.72
C THR A 40 -18.68 18.50 -21.10
N LEU A 41 -18.45 19.59 -20.35
CA LEU A 41 -17.22 19.76 -19.56
C LEU A 41 -17.12 18.72 -18.45
N PHE A 42 -18.24 18.40 -17.78
CA PHE A 42 -18.27 17.38 -16.72
C PHE A 42 -17.99 15.97 -17.28
N ASP A 43 -18.62 15.61 -18.40
CA ASP A 43 -18.40 14.35 -19.10
C ASP A 43 -16.98 14.28 -19.69
N HIS A 44 -16.42 15.37 -20.20
CA HIS A 44 -15.05 15.38 -20.71
C HIS A 44 -14.00 15.32 -19.58
N VAL A 45 -14.29 15.89 -18.42
CA VAL A 45 -13.46 15.79 -17.20
C VAL A 45 -13.54 14.38 -16.60
N TRP A 46 -14.71 13.74 -16.63
CA TRP A 46 -14.90 12.37 -16.11
C TRP A 46 -14.46 11.29 -17.11
N SER A 47 -14.50 11.58 -18.42
CA SER A 47 -14.04 10.71 -19.51
C SER A 47 -12.53 10.82 -19.78
N LYS A 48 -11.74 11.38 -18.84
CA LYS A 48 -10.31 11.05 -18.80
C LYS A 48 -10.20 9.55 -18.55
N SER A 49 -10.12 8.78 -19.63
CA SER A 49 -9.55 7.44 -19.67
C SER A 49 -8.26 7.51 -18.85
N LEU A 50 -8.30 7.06 -17.59
CA LEU A 50 -7.09 6.82 -16.81
C LEU A 50 -6.31 5.79 -17.62
N CYS A 51 -5.29 6.26 -18.34
CA CYS A 51 -4.40 5.37 -19.06
C CYS A 51 -3.88 4.34 -18.07
N THR A 52 -4.23 3.08 -18.30
CA THR A 52 -3.84 1.95 -17.45
C THR A 52 -2.33 1.99 -17.25
N THR A 53 -1.88 2.22 -16.01
CA THR A 53 -0.47 2.06 -15.64
C THR A 53 -0.12 0.58 -15.74
N SER A 54 0.96 0.25 -16.44
CA SER A 54 1.53 -1.09 -16.51
C SER A 54 2.93 -1.12 -15.89
N PHE A 55 3.55 -2.30 -15.84
CA PHE A 55 4.93 -2.45 -15.38
C PHE A 55 5.93 -1.67 -16.24
N ASP A 56 5.66 -1.52 -17.53
CA ASP A 56 6.55 -0.81 -18.46
C ASP A 56 6.57 0.71 -18.20
N ASP A 57 5.56 1.23 -17.51
CA ASP A 57 5.45 2.64 -17.16
C ASP A 57 6.24 3.01 -15.89
N VAL A 58 6.83 2.03 -15.19
CA VAL A 58 7.46 2.19 -13.87
C VAL A 58 8.97 1.96 -13.94
N VAL A 59 9.74 2.84 -13.30
CA VAL A 59 11.19 2.71 -13.13
C VAL A 59 11.54 2.65 -11.65
N PHE A 60 12.28 1.61 -11.25
CA PHE A 60 12.73 1.43 -9.87
C PHE A 60 14.12 2.01 -9.62
N GLY A 61 14.27 2.75 -8.53
CA GLY A 61 15.56 3.17 -7.97
C GLY A 61 15.74 2.56 -6.59
N ILE A 62 16.55 1.50 -6.48
CA ILE A 62 16.76 0.78 -5.22
C ILE A 62 18.07 1.25 -4.60
N ALA A 63 18.04 1.76 -3.37
CA ALA A 63 19.26 2.14 -2.65
C ALA A 63 19.89 0.92 -1.96
N SER A 64 21.20 0.72 -2.14
CA SER A 64 21.94 -0.38 -1.51
C SER A 64 23.36 0.04 -1.12
N SER A 65 24.10 -0.86 -0.50
CA SER A 65 25.54 -0.75 -0.26
C SER A 65 26.23 -2.07 -0.52
N THR A 66 27.50 -2.05 -0.92
CA THR A 66 28.26 -3.28 -1.18
C THR A 66 28.37 -4.15 0.07
N LYS A 67 28.33 -3.52 1.25
CA LYS A 67 28.40 -4.21 2.55
C LYS A 67 27.09 -4.90 2.92
N GLY A 68 25.95 -4.25 2.69
CA GLY A 68 24.62 -4.78 3.04
C GLY A 68 24.10 -5.82 2.04
N TRP A 69 24.42 -5.64 0.76
CA TRP A 69 23.84 -6.41 -0.33
C TRP A 69 23.93 -7.94 -0.20
N PRO A 70 25.06 -8.56 0.22
CA PRO A 70 25.13 -10.01 0.34
C PRO A 70 24.06 -10.61 1.25
N LYS A 71 23.60 -9.86 2.27
CA LYS A 71 22.55 -10.30 3.20
C LYS A 71 21.14 -10.05 2.67
N ARG A 72 20.96 -8.99 1.88
CA ARG A 72 19.63 -8.46 1.49
C ARG A 72 19.22 -8.82 0.06
N LYS A 73 20.15 -9.30 -0.77
CA LYS A 73 19.88 -9.69 -2.17
C LYS A 73 18.68 -10.62 -2.34
N ASN A 74 18.46 -11.51 -1.37
CA ASN A 74 17.39 -12.49 -1.43
C ASN A 74 16.00 -11.84 -1.33
N TYR A 75 15.87 -10.67 -0.68
CA TYR A 75 14.62 -9.93 -0.60
C TYR A 75 14.24 -9.33 -1.94
N VAL A 76 15.19 -8.70 -2.63
CA VAL A 76 14.98 -8.15 -3.97
C VAL A 76 14.64 -9.26 -4.97
N GLN A 77 15.29 -10.42 -4.86
CA GLN A 77 15.01 -11.59 -5.70
C GLN A 77 13.58 -12.16 -5.56
N LEU A 78 12.85 -11.85 -4.49
CA LEU A 78 11.46 -12.31 -4.33
C LEU A 78 10.51 -11.68 -5.35
N TRP A 79 10.74 -10.40 -5.67
CA TRP A 79 9.78 -9.57 -6.38
C TRP A 79 10.32 -8.98 -7.68
N TRP A 80 11.65 -8.81 -7.82
CA TRP A 80 12.24 -8.30 -9.04
C TRP A 80 12.04 -9.26 -10.21
N LYS A 81 11.73 -8.70 -11.38
CA LYS A 81 11.64 -9.45 -12.63
C LYS A 81 12.51 -8.76 -13.70
N PRO A 82 13.23 -9.50 -14.55
CA PRO A 82 14.18 -8.92 -15.51
C PRO A 82 13.58 -7.88 -16.48
N GLN A 83 12.27 -7.92 -16.73
CA GLN A 83 11.57 -6.93 -17.55
C GLN A 83 11.36 -5.56 -16.87
N PHE A 84 11.53 -5.47 -15.56
CA PHE A 84 11.35 -4.20 -14.85
C PHE A 84 12.47 -3.22 -15.19
N LYS A 85 12.11 -1.95 -15.40
CA LYS A 85 13.07 -0.87 -15.63
C LYS A 85 13.63 -0.41 -14.29
N GLY A 86 14.92 -0.08 -14.26
CA GLY A 86 15.53 0.50 -13.07
C GLY A 86 16.90 -0.07 -12.76
N CYS A 87 17.36 0.26 -11.55
CA CYS A 87 18.68 -0.08 -11.08
C CYS A 87 18.70 -0.24 -9.56
N ILE A 88 19.66 -1.03 -9.09
CA ILE A 88 20.11 -1.01 -7.70
C ILE A 88 21.41 -0.21 -7.58
N PHE A 89 21.43 0.78 -6.69
CA PHE A 89 22.47 1.79 -6.56
C PHE A 89 23.43 1.47 -5.41
N PHE A 90 24.68 1.19 -5.75
CA PHE A 90 25.76 0.89 -4.81
C PHE A 90 26.64 2.10 -4.51
N ASP A 91 27.34 2.06 -3.38
CA ASP A 91 28.34 3.04 -2.96
C ASP A 91 29.67 2.86 -3.68
N LYS A 92 29.96 1.65 -4.17
CA LYS A 92 31.12 1.31 -5.00
C LYS A 92 30.85 0.03 -5.80
N VAL A 93 31.76 -0.33 -6.69
CA VAL A 93 31.64 -1.58 -7.48
C VAL A 93 31.68 -2.79 -6.52
N PRO A 94 30.70 -3.71 -6.58
CA PRO A 94 30.71 -4.93 -5.77
C PRO A 94 31.73 -5.96 -6.28
N ASP A 95 32.40 -6.67 -5.38
CA ASP A 95 33.49 -7.62 -5.70
C ASP A 95 33.05 -8.87 -6.48
N SER A 96 31.75 -9.18 -6.50
CA SER A 96 31.18 -10.29 -7.28
C SER A 96 29.90 -9.84 -7.99
N SER A 97 29.98 -9.62 -9.30
CA SER A 97 28.81 -9.46 -10.16
C SER A 97 28.28 -10.83 -10.55
N ASN A 98 27.71 -11.58 -9.61
CA ASN A 98 26.96 -12.76 -10.00
C ASN A 98 25.67 -12.29 -10.71
N SER A 99 25.67 -12.36 -12.03
CA SER A 99 24.51 -12.09 -12.88
C SER A 99 23.48 -13.21 -12.70
N SER A 100 22.69 -13.16 -11.63
CA SER A 100 21.44 -13.91 -11.57
C SER A 100 20.37 -13.14 -12.35
N ASP A 101 19.56 -13.82 -13.15
CA ASP A 101 18.54 -13.16 -13.99
C ASP A 101 17.46 -12.40 -13.19
N ASN A 102 17.37 -12.63 -11.88
CA ASN A 102 16.34 -12.06 -11.00
C ASN A 102 16.86 -10.95 -10.06
N ILE A 103 17.90 -10.21 -10.45
CA ILE A 103 18.30 -8.99 -9.74
C ILE A 103 18.31 -7.77 -10.68
N PRO A 104 18.09 -6.55 -10.16
CA PRO A 104 18.17 -5.34 -10.96
C PRO A 104 19.57 -5.12 -11.54
N PRO A 105 19.68 -4.41 -12.67
CA PRO A 105 20.94 -3.88 -13.14
C PRO A 105 21.68 -3.09 -12.04
N VAL A 106 23.00 -3.25 -11.98
CA VAL A 106 23.85 -2.57 -11.00
C VAL A 106 24.20 -1.18 -11.50
N CYS A 107 23.85 -0.16 -10.72
CA CYS A 107 24.26 1.22 -10.91
C CYS A 107 25.19 1.65 -9.75
N ILE A 108 26.20 2.48 -10.05
CA ILE A 108 27.10 3.03 -9.03
C ILE A 108 26.74 4.49 -8.81
N SER A 109 26.46 4.85 -7.56
CA SER A 109 26.15 6.22 -7.21
C SER A 109 27.35 7.13 -7.37
N LYS A 110 27.10 8.36 -7.83
CA LYS A 110 28.16 9.35 -8.02
C LYS A 110 28.64 9.87 -6.67
N ASP A 111 29.88 10.37 -6.66
CA ASP A 111 30.44 10.97 -5.46
C ASP A 111 29.58 12.15 -4.95
N ALA A 112 29.20 12.06 -3.68
CA ALA A 112 28.43 13.06 -2.96
C ALA A 112 29.29 13.79 -1.89
N SER A 113 30.62 13.60 -1.91
CA SER A 113 31.53 14.15 -0.91
C SER A 113 31.63 15.68 -0.92
N HIS A 114 31.20 16.34 -2.00
CA HIS A 114 31.16 17.81 -2.08
C HIS A 114 30.00 18.42 -1.28
N PHE A 115 28.95 17.67 -0.96
CA PHE A 115 27.87 18.17 -0.10
C PHE A 115 28.30 18.22 1.36
N ARG A 116 28.08 19.36 2.02
CA ARG A 116 28.36 19.51 3.45
C ARG A 116 27.41 18.63 4.27
N TYR A 117 27.92 18.00 5.32
CA TYR A 117 27.13 17.21 6.28
C TYR A 117 27.51 17.58 7.71
N THR A 118 26.56 18.10 8.48
CA THR A 118 26.79 18.59 9.85
C THR A 118 26.15 17.73 10.92
N ASN A 119 25.26 16.79 10.56
CA ASN A 119 24.54 15.96 11.52
C ASN A 119 25.30 14.69 11.95
N LYS A 120 26.55 14.87 12.38
CA LYS A 120 27.37 13.76 12.89
C LYS A 120 27.08 13.41 14.34
N TYR A 121 26.75 14.42 15.15
CA TYR A 121 26.62 14.29 16.60
C TYR A 121 25.36 13.55 17.07
N ARG A 122 24.36 13.35 16.19
CA ARG A 122 23.15 12.56 16.47
C ARG A 122 23.17 11.18 15.81
N GLY A 123 24.35 10.66 15.49
CA GLY A 123 24.51 9.33 14.90
C GLY A 123 24.11 9.20 13.43
N GLY A 124 23.84 10.31 12.74
CA GLY A 124 23.48 10.25 11.32
C GLY A 124 24.68 9.94 10.42
N LEU A 125 24.42 9.22 9.34
CA LEU A 125 25.45 8.76 8.40
C LEU A 125 25.53 9.67 7.18
N ARG A 126 26.76 10.09 6.81
CA ARG A 126 26.99 10.89 5.59
C ARG A 126 26.51 10.20 4.31
N SER A 127 26.49 8.85 4.31
CA SER A 127 25.95 8.05 3.21
C SER A 127 24.47 8.34 2.90
N SER A 128 23.72 8.94 3.84
CA SER A 128 22.32 9.34 3.61
C SER A 128 22.16 10.36 2.48
N ILE A 129 23.17 11.20 2.23
CA ILE A 129 23.17 12.12 1.07
C ILE A 129 23.20 11.33 -0.24
N ARG A 130 24.08 10.31 -0.33
CA ARG A 130 24.16 9.43 -1.50
C ARG A 130 22.85 8.68 -1.72
N VAL A 131 22.29 8.11 -0.65
CA VAL A 131 21.00 7.39 -0.70
C VAL A 131 19.90 8.33 -1.21
N ALA A 132 19.83 9.57 -0.72
CA ALA A 132 18.85 10.53 -1.21
C ALA A 132 19.01 10.81 -2.72
N ARG A 133 20.25 10.89 -3.21
CA ARG A 133 20.57 11.18 -4.62
C ARG A 133 20.22 10.05 -5.59
N VAL A 134 19.90 8.84 -5.10
CA VAL A 134 19.32 7.78 -5.93
C VAL A 134 18.11 8.27 -6.72
N VAL A 135 17.34 9.23 -6.17
CA VAL A 135 16.23 9.85 -6.90
C VAL A 135 16.68 10.53 -8.19
N SER A 136 17.66 11.44 -8.11
CA SER A 136 18.14 12.17 -9.28
C SER A 136 18.93 11.27 -10.23
N GLU A 137 19.66 10.30 -9.69
CA GLU A 137 20.45 9.34 -10.47
C GLU A 137 19.55 8.38 -11.26
N THR A 138 18.45 7.91 -10.69
CA THR A 138 17.46 7.08 -11.38
C THR A 138 16.78 7.84 -12.51
N VAL A 139 16.44 9.11 -12.29
CA VAL A 139 15.87 9.98 -13.34
C VAL A 139 16.88 10.23 -14.47
N ALA A 140 18.16 10.30 -14.15
CA ALA A 140 19.24 10.49 -15.13
C ALA A 140 19.47 9.28 -16.05
N LEU A 141 18.96 8.09 -15.70
CA LEU A 141 18.96 6.91 -16.59
C LEU A 141 18.11 7.13 -17.85
N ASN A 142 17.21 8.13 -17.84
CA ASN A 142 16.46 8.60 -19.01
C ASN A 142 15.70 7.50 -19.78
N HIS A 143 15.09 6.56 -19.06
CA HIS A 143 14.17 5.59 -19.64
C HIS A 143 13.02 6.27 -20.38
N SER A 144 12.57 5.66 -21.48
CA SER A 144 11.42 6.11 -22.26
C SER A 144 10.09 5.62 -21.68
N ASN A 145 9.02 6.36 -21.99
CA ASN A 145 7.63 6.03 -21.65
C ASN A 145 7.42 5.76 -20.14
N VAL A 146 7.95 6.65 -19.30
CA VAL A 146 7.85 6.53 -17.84
C VAL A 146 6.68 7.36 -17.35
N LYS A 147 5.81 6.77 -16.53
CA LYS A 147 4.76 7.47 -15.77
C LYS A 147 5.16 7.65 -14.31
N TRP A 148 5.88 6.68 -13.74
CA TRP A 148 6.22 6.65 -12.33
C TRP A 148 7.67 6.23 -12.09
N TYR A 149 8.32 6.92 -11.16
CA TYR A 149 9.56 6.48 -10.54
C TYR A 149 9.26 5.96 -9.15
N VAL A 150 9.71 4.75 -8.82
CA VAL A 150 9.47 4.10 -7.52
C VAL A 150 10.80 3.86 -6.85
N PHE A 151 10.88 4.17 -5.56
CA PHE A 151 12.10 4.12 -4.78
C PHE A 151 11.90 3.24 -3.54
N GLY A 152 12.96 2.55 -3.14
CA GLY A 152 13.01 1.72 -1.93
C GLY A 152 14.45 1.34 -1.59
N ASP A 153 14.62 0.67 -0.46
CA ASP A 153 15.90 0.13 -0.02
C ASP A 153 16.08 -1.33 -0.48
N ASP A 154 17.28 -1.88 -0.30
CA ASP A 154 17.60 -3.26 -0.69
C ASP A 154 16.94 -4.33 0.19
N ASP A 155 16.32 -3.94 1.30
CA ASP A 155 15.43 -4.71 2.17
C ASP A 155 13.96 -4.30 2.08
N THR A 156 13.58 -3.49 1.08
CA THR A 156 12.19 -3.27 0.71
C THR A 156 11.68 -4.42 -0.17
N ILE A 157 10.59 -5.04 0.24
CA ILE A 157 9.91 -6.12 -0.47
C ILE A 157 8.63 -5.55 -1.07
N PHE A 158 8.63 -5.29 -2.37
CA PHE A 158 7.44 -4.81 -3.07
C PHE A 158 6.51 -5.97 -3.46
N ILE A 159 5.22 -5.64 -3.60
CA ILE A 159 4.19 -6.43 -4.27
C ILE A 159 3.88 -5.72 -5.59
N PRO A 160 4.60 -5.99 -6.69
CA PRO A 160 4.60 -5.15 -7.88
C PRO A 160 3.21 -5.00 -8.51
N GLU A 161 2.41 -6.07 -8.53
CA GLU A 161 1.05 -6.08 -9.05
C GLU A 161 0.17 -5.08 -8.29
N ASN A 162 0.27 -5.05 -6.95
CA ASN A 162 -0.47 -4.09 -6.11
C ASN A 162 0.09 -2.67 -6.23
N LEU A 163 1.40 -2.51 -6.38
CA LEU A 163 2.04 -1.21 -6.61
C LEU A 163 1.50 -0.55 -7.88
N VAL A 164 1.57 -1.24 -9.02
CA VAL A 164 1.10 -0.72 -10.32
C VAL A 164 -0.38 -0.40 -10.27
N LYS A 165 -1.18 -1.29 -9.67
CA LYS A 165 -2.62 -1.08 -9.53
C LYS A 165 -2.92 0.10 -8.59
N THR A 166 -2.15 0.30 -7.53
CA THR A 166 -2.30 1.45 -6.62
C THR A 166 -1.97 2.76 -7.33
N LEU A 167 -0.89 2.80 -8.12
CA LEU A 167 -0.50 3.99 -8.88
C LEU A 167 -1.45 4.32 -10.03
N SER A 168 -2.19 3.33 -10.56
CA SER A 168 -3.09 3.54 -11.69
C SER A 168 -4.31 4.40 -11.39
N LYS A 169 -4.62 4.68 -10.11
CA LYS A 169 -5.72 5.59 -9.72
C LYS A 169 -5.36 7.07 -9.77
N TYR A 170 -4.08 7.41 -9.98
CA TYR A 170 -3.60 8.79 -10.02
C TYR A 170 -3.30 9.25 -11.46
N ASP A 171 -3.61 10.51 -11.77
CA ASP A 171 -3.19 11.13 -13.03
C ASP A 171 -1.68 11.40 -13.00
N HIS A 172 -0.91 10.50 -13.61
CA HIS A 172 0.56 10.57 -13.68
C HIS A 172 1.12 11.84 -14.35
N ASN A 173 0.29 12.68 -14.97
CA ASN A 173 0.68 13.99 -15.51
C ASN A 173 0.67 15.11 -14.46
N GLN A 174 0.11 14.86 -13.26
CA GLN A 174 0.16 15.78 -12.13
C GLN A 174 1.38 15.51 -11.26
N TRP A 175 1.69 16.43 -10.35
CA TRP A 175 2.80 16.27 -9.41
C TRP A 175 2.36 15.47 -8.18
N TYR A 176 2.77 14.21 -8.14
CA TYR A 176 2.49 13.31 -7.03
C TYR A 176 3.78 12.81 -6.38
N TYR A 177 3.86 12.97 -5.07
CA TYR A 177 4.78 12.29 -4.16
C TYR A 177 3.95 11.35 -3.29
N ILE A 178 4.03 10.04 -3.54
CA ILE A 178 3.14 9.03 -2.96
C ILE A 178 3.95 8.09 -2.08
N GLY A 179 3.46 7.80 -0.87
CA GLY A 179 4.11 6.85 0.04
C GLY A 179 3.40 6.84 1.39
N THR A 180 4.11 6.45 2.45
CA THR A 180 3.53 6.43 3.80
C THR A 180 4.50 6.88 4.88
N ASN A 181 3.95 7.08 6.06
CA ASN A 181 4.63 7.26 7.33
C ASN A 181 5.06 5.93 7.95
N SER A 182 5.87 6.01 9.00
CA SER A 182 6.15 4.86 9.84
C SER A 182 4.93 4.44 10.67
N GLU A 183 4.79 3.15 10.91
CA GLU A 183 3.87 2.60 11.90
C GLU A 183 4.21 3.05 13.34
N VAL A 184 5.47 3.39 13.59
CA VAL A 184 5.98 3.83 14.89
C VAL A 184 5.77 5.33 15.02
N TRP A 185 4.94 5.74 15.98
CA TRP A 185 4.58 7.15 16.18
C TRP A 185 5.82 8.04 16.40
N GLU A 186 6.78 7.54 17.19
CA GLU A 186 7.99 8.26 17.55
C GLU A 186 8.82 8.64 16.32
N HIS A 187 8.96 7.73 15.33
CA HIS A 187 9.71 8.03 14.11
C HIS A 187 9.09 9.18 13.33
N ASN A 188 7.75 9.24 13.26
CA ASN A 188 7.05 10.36 12.63
C ASN A 188 7.21 11.67 13.41
N HIS A 189 7.14 11.60 14.74
CA HIS A 189 7.30 12.76 15.61
C HIS A 189 8.70 13.39 15.46
N TRP A 190 9.75 12.56 15.35
CA TRP A 190 11.13 13.05 15.22
C TRP A 190 11.52 13.47 13.79
N LEU A 191 10.96 12.81 12.77
CA LEU A 191 11.33 13.06 11.37
C LEU A 191 10.30 13.95 10.67
N SER A 192 9.11 13.43 10.38
CA SER A 192 7.96 14.18 9.88
C SER A 192 6.72 13.29 9.76
N HIS A 193 5.54 13.87 9.98
CA HIS A 193 4.26 13.26 9.63
C HIS A 193 3.90 13.44 8.13
N GLU A 194 4.66 14.24 7.39
CA GLU A 194 4.40 14.58 5.98
C GLU A 194 5.47 14.02 5.02
N MET A 195 6.31 13.09 5.49
CA MET A 195 7.41 12.49 4.73
C MET A 195 7.11 11.02 4.43
N ALA A 196 7.31 10.59 3.19
CA ALA A 196 7.36 9.16 2.90
C ALA A 196 8.65 8.56 3.43
N PHE A 197 8.54 7.49 4.21
CA PHE A 197 9.70 6.74 4.68
C PHE A 197 10.26 5.89 3.54
N GLY A 198 11.56 6.04 3.27
CA GLY A 198 12.24 5.44 2.12
C GLY A 198 12.25 3.92 2.17
N GLY A 199 12.36 3.35 3.37
CA GLY A 199 12.32 1.89 3.58
C GLY A 199 10.97 1.28 3.20
N ALA A 200 9.87 1.90 3.57
CA ALA A 200 8.53 1.52 3.09
C ALA A 200 8.45 1.64 1.57
N GLY A 201 9.20 2.55 0.99
CA GLY A 201 9.19 2.89 -0.42
C GLY A 201 8.19 4.00 -0.74
N PHE A 202 8.44 4.68 -1.85
CA PHE A 202 7.62 5.78 -2.32
C PHE A 202 7.67 5.90 -3.85
N ALA A 203 6.71 6.62 -4.41
CA ALA A 203 6.63 6.89 -5.84
C ALA A 203 6.59 8.39 -6.13
N MET A 204 7.17 8.78 -7.27
CA MET A 204 7.03 10.11 -7.86
C MET A 204 6.47 9.99 -9.26
N SER A 205 5.46 10.80 -9.57
CA SER A 205 5.00 10.99 -10.95
C SER A 205 6.15 11.50 -11.83
N TYR A 206 6.17 11.11 -13.10
CA TYR A 206 7.20 11.53 -14.06
C TYR A 206 7.49 13.04 -14.08
N PRO A 207 6.51 13.95 -14.23
CA PRO A 207 6.80 15.38 -14.32
C PRO A 207 7.44 15.94 -13.04
N LEU A 208 6.97 15.49 -11.86
CA LEU A 208 7.58 15.86 -10.59
C LEU A 208 9.04 15.39 -10.51
N ALA A 209 9.30 14.11 -10.80
CA ALA A 209 10.64 13.54 -10.72
C ALA A 209 11.63 14.27 -11.65
N LYS A 210 11.20 14.65 -12.86
CA LYS A 210 12.03 15.41 -13.81
C LYS A 210 12.38 16.81 -13.31
N VAL A 211 11.45 17.52 -12.65
CA VAL A 211 11.72 18.84 -12.06
C VAL A 211 12.60 18.69 -10.82
N PHE A 212 12.22 17.77 -9.93
CA PHE A 212 12.92 17.51 -8.69
C PHE A 212 14.40 17.17 -8.94
N ALA A 213 14.70 16.27 -9.87
CA ALA A 213 16.08 15.89 -10.19
C ALA A 213 16.97 17.06 -10.66
N LYS A 214 16.39 18.12 -11.24
CA LYS A 214 17.14 19.30 -11.68
C LYS A 214 17.50 20.23 -10.52
N VAL A 215 16.64 20.32 -9.51
CA VAL A 215 16.79 21.25 -8.39
C VAL A 215 17.37 20.60 -7.13
N PHE A 216 17.37 19.28 -7.06
CA PHE A 216 17.66 18.54 -5.83
C PHE A 216 19.05 18.80 -5.27
N ASP A 217 20.10 18.77 -6.11
CA ASP A 217 21.47 19.03 -5.67
C ASP A 217 21.62 20.44 -5.06
N SER A 218 20.92 21.45 -5.59
CA SER A 218 20.89 22.80 -5.00
C SER A 218 20.28 22.78 -3.58
N CYS A 219 19.22 22.01 -3.39
CA CYS A 219 18.59 21.83 -2.09
C CYS A 219 19.47 21.11 -1.07
N LEU A 220 20.23 20.10 -1.49
CA LEU A 220 21.17 19.39 -0.60
C LEU A 220 22.23 20.30 0.01
N VAL A 221 22.64 21.38 -0.69
CA VAL A 221 23.57 22.39 -0.16
C VAL A 221 22.94 23.21 0.99
N ARG A 222 21.64 23.52 0.91
CA ARG A 222 20.93 24.35 1.91
C ARG A 222 20.71 23.63 3.23
N TYR A 223 20.56 22.30 3.19
CA TYR A 223 20.17 21.51 4.36
C TYR A 223 21.23 20.49 4.81
N PRO A 224 22.47 20.91 5.14
CA PRO A 224 23.53 19.99 5.54
C PRO A 224 23.25 19.30 6.89
N HIS A 225 22.30 19.83 7.67
CA HIS A 225 21.94 19.39 9.02
C HIS A 225 20.86 18.29 9.05
N LEU A 226 20.19 17.99 7.94
CA LEU A 226 19.15 16.94 7.93
C LEU A 226 19.75 15.55 8.16
N TYR A 227 19.03 14.73 8.91
CA TYR A 227 19.51 13.45 9.41
C TYR A 227 19.54 12.36 8.32
N SER A 228 18.38 12.00 7.78
CA SER A 228 18.23 10.88 6.85
C SER A 228 18.12 11.34 5.39
N SER A 229 18.15 10.38 4.46
CA SER A 229 17.85 10.57 3.04
C SER A 229 16.44 11.08 2.84
N ASP A 230 15.49 10.52 3.56
CA ASP A 230 14.06 10.71 3.35
C ASP A 230 13.64 12.11 3.76
N VAL A 231 14.17 12.60 4.90
CA VAL A 231 13.92 13.97 5.34
C VAL A 231 14.48 14.98 4.34
N ARG A 232 15.59 14.66 3.66
CA ARG A 232 16.14 15.51 2.59
C ARG A 232 15.21 15.52 1.39
N ILE A 233 14.74 14.35 0.94
CA ILE A 233 13.82 14.25 -0.20
C ILE A 233 12.56 15.06 0.10
N TYR A 234 11.92 14.83 1.24
CA TYR A 234 10.73 15.56 1.68
C TYR A 234 10.97 17.08 1.77
N SER A 235 12.03 17.51 2.47
CA SER A 235 12.31 18.95 2.64
C SER A 235 12.53 19.65 1.30
N CYS A 236 13.17 18.97 0.34
CA CYS A 236 13.39 19.51 -0.99
C CYS A 236 12.12 19.51 -1.86
N LEU A 237 11.22 18.53 -1.69
CA LEU A 237 9.90 18.54 -2.34
C LEU A 237 9.01 19.65 -1.78
N ALA A 238 9.13 19.95 -0.48
CA ALA A 238 8.41 21.05 0.15
C ALA A 238 8.82 22.42 -0.43
N GLU A 239 10.07 22.60 -0.89
CA GLU A 239 10.47 23.80 -1.64
C GLU A 239 9.74 23.94 -2.99
N LEU A 240 9.28 22.83 -3.57
CA LEU A 240 8.42 22.82 -4.77
C LEU A 240 6.93 22.91 -4.41
N GLY A 241 6.58 23.01 -3.13
CA GLY A 241 5.20 23.04 -2.65
C GLY A 241 4.45 21.70 -2.79
N VAL A 242 5.16 20.58 -2.91
CA VAL A 242 4.55 19.25 -3.06
C VAL A 242 4.52 18.53 -1.72
N LEU A 243 3.31 18.11 -1.33
CA LEU A 243 3.05 17.37 -0.10
C LEU A 243 2.92 15.86 -0.36
N LEU A 244 3.05 15.08 0.70
CA LEU A 244 2.87 13.63 0.66
C LEU A 244 1.40 13.28 0.37
N THR A 245 1.22 12.38 -0.60
CA THR A 245 -0.02 11.66 -0.82
C THR A 245 0.08 10.31 -0.11
N HIS A 246 -0.69 10.14 0.96
CA HIS A 246 -0.60 8.95 1.81
C HIS A 246 -1.24 7.73 1.16
N GLU A 247 -0.48 6.63 1.12
CA GLU A 247 -0.92 5.30 0.72
C GLU A 247 -0.56 4.28 1.79
N SER A 248 -1.56 3.88 2.57
CA SER A 248 -1.36 3.01 3.74
C SER A 248 -1.06 1.54 3.41
N GLY A 249 -0.77 1.22 2.14
CA GLY A 249 -0.32 -0.11 1.71
C GLY A 249 1.21 -0.23 1.65
N PHE A 250 1.93 0.90 1.72
CA PHE A 250 3.37 0.90 1.96
C PHE A 250 3.60 0.72 3.47
N HIS A 251 4.63 -0.04 3.87
CA HIS A 251 4.91 -0.31 5.29
C HIS A 251 6.39 -0.21 5.64
N GLN A 252 6.71 0.61 6.65
CA GLN A 252 8.09 0.82 7.11
C GLN A 252 8.53 -0.27 8.10
N TYR A 253 7.61 -0.73 8.96
CA TYR A 253 7.77 -1.85 9.89
C TYR A 253 9.10 -1.88 10.67
N ASP A 254 9.59 -0.72 11.14
CA ASP A 254 10.77 -0.62 12.04
C ASP A 254 10.50 -1.20 13.44
N VAL A 255 10.17 -2.49 13.47
CA VAL A 255 9.76 -3.29 14.61
C VAL A 255 10.65 -4.54 14.68
N GLU A 256 10.69 -5.14 15.85
CA GLU A 256 11.44 -6.37 16.12
C GLU A 256 10.54 -7.43 16.76
N GLY A 257 10.99 -8.68 16.68
CA GLY A 257 10.27 -9.81 17.25
C GLY A 257 9.17 -10.36 16.34
N ASP A 258 8.08 -10.83 16.92
CA ASP A 258 6.99 -11.48 16.18
C ASP A 258 6.06 -10.44 15.54
N ILE A 259 6.11 -10.31 14.21
CA ILE A 259 5.26 -9.38 13.45
C ILE A 259 3.90 -9.97 13.04
N PHE A 260 3.53 -11.15 13.55
CA PHE A 260 2.26 -11.82 13.24
C PHE A 260 1.06 -10.88 13.34
N GLY A 261 0.97 -10.08 14.42
CA GLY A 261 -0.15 -9.17 14.63
C GLY A 261 -0.31 -8.09 13.55
N LEU A 262 0.79 -7.60 12.97
CA LEU A 262 0.77 -6.63 11.87
C LEU A 262 0.25 -7.27 10.59
N LEU A 263 0.81 -8.44 10.24
CA LEU A 263 0.46 -9.15 9.01
C LEU A 263 -0.99 -9.69 9.06
N ALA A 264 -1.41 -10.23 10.20
CA ALA A 264 -2.74 -10.80 10.38
C ALA A 264 -3.87 -9.75 10.45
N ALA A 265 -3.51 -8.47 10.69
CA ALA A 265 -4.45 -7.35 10.80
C ALA A 265 -4.24 -6.28 9.73
N HIS A 266 -3.64 -6.65 8.59
CA HIS A 266 -3.43 -5.74 7.47
C HIS A 266 -4.75 -5.07 7.03
N PRO A 267 -4.74 -3.76 6.71
CA PRO A 267 -5.94 -3.04 6.31
C PRO A 267 -6.54 -3.56 4.99
N LEU A 268 -7.73 -3.07 4.64
CA LEU A 268 -8.42 -3.38 3.38
C LEU A 268 -7.77 -2.75 2.13
N LYS A 269 -6.64 -2.06 2.30
CA LYS A 269 -5.87 -1.55 1.18
C LYS A 269 -5.00 -2.68 0.61
N PRO A 270 -4.60 -2.60 -0.66
CA PRO A 270 -3.63 -3.55 -1.22
C PRO A 270 -2.30 -3.40 -0.48
N LEU A 271 -1.69 -4.52 -0.09
CA LEU A 271 -0.31 -4.51 0.41
C LEU A 271 0.62 -4.12 -0.74
N VAL A 272 1.33 -3.01 -0.63
CA VAL A 272 2.25 -2.51 -1.66
C VAL A 272 3.69 -2.89 -1.35
N SER A 273 4.10 -2.81 -0.09
CA SER A 273 5.47 -3.13 0.31
C SER A 273 5.59 -3.49 1.79
N LEU A 274 6.65 -4.21 2.12
CA LEU A 274 7.11 -4.52 3.47
C LEU A 274 8.59 -4.12 3.59
N HIS A 275 9.03 -3.76 4.79
CA HIS A 275 10.40 -3.31 5.01
C HIS A 275 10.99 -3.83 6.33
N HIS A 276 12.32 -3.85 6.39
CA HIS A 276 13.14 -4.15 7.58
C HIS A 276 12.89 -5.49 8.29
N LEU A 277 12.54 -6.52 7.52
CA LEU A 277 12.21 -7.86 8.06
C LEU A 277 13.42 -8.63 8.63
N ASP A 278 14.63 -8.09 8.50
CA ASP A 278 15.86 -8.64 9.10
C ASP A 278 15.80 -8.73 10.64
N HIS A 279 14.99 -7.90 11.27
CA HIS A 279 14.82 -7.85 12.73
C HIS A 279 13.54 -8.54 13.21
N ALA A 280 12.73 -9.03 12.28
CA ALA A 280 11.55 -9.81 12.58
C ALA A 280 11.91 -11.29 12.79
N GLN A 281 11.19 -11.95 13.69
CA GLN A 281 11.16 -13.41 13.74
C GLN A 281 10.55 -13.96 12.44
N PRO A 282 10.88 -15.21 12.06
CA PRO A 282 10.27 -15.83 10.90
C PRO A 282 8.74 -15.81 10.98
N ILE A 283 8.10 -15.37 9.89
CA ILE A 283 6.64 -15.19 9.83
C ILE A 283 5.85 -16.50 9.83
N PHE A 284 6.53 -17.63 9.60
CA PHE A 284 5.96 -18.98 9.65
C PHE A 284 6.78 -19.87 10.60
N PRO A 285 6.13 -20.78 11.34
CA PRO A 285 6.82 -21.72 12.20
C PRO A 285 7.70 -22.68 11.38
N ASN A 286 8.83 -23.09 11.95
CA ASN A 286 9.79 -24.04 11.35
C ASN A 286 10.36 -23.60 9.98
N MET A 287 10.36 -22.30 9.70
CA MET A 287 10.99 -21.71 8.52
C MET A 287 11.98 -20.62 8.94
N THR A 288 13.00 -20.37 8.12
CA THR A 288 13.79 -19.13 8.20
C THR A 288 12.98 -17.95 7.66
N THR A 289 13.40 -16.71 7.95
CA THR A 289 12.75 -15.49 7.42
C THR A 289 12.59 -15.53 5.91
N ILE A 290 13.66 -15.88 5.18
CA ILE A 290 13.61 -15.93 3.71
C ILE A 290 12.73 -17.08 3.19
N GLN A 291 12.77 -18.26 3.82
CA GLN A 291 11.88 -19.37 3.44
C GLN A 291 10.41 -19.01 3.69
N GLY A 292 10.12 -18.33 4.79
CA GLY A 292 8.78 -17.86 5.11
C GLY A 292 8.27 -16.84 4.09
N LEU A 293 9.13 -15.89 3.69
CA LEU A 293 8.78 -14.93 2.64
C LEU A 293 8.59 -15.60 1.28
N GLN A 294 9.47 -16.53 0.89
CA GLN A 294 9.29 -17.33 -0.33
C GLN A 294 7.96 -18.09 -0.31
N HIS A 295 7.56 -18.60 0.86
CA HIS A 295 6.29 -19.28 1.05
C HIS A 295 5.09 -18.32 0.93
N LEU A 296 5.13 -17.15 1.58
CA LEU A 296 4.14 -16.08 1.42
C LEU A 296 3.99 -15.65 -0.04
N PHE A 297 5.11 -15.55 -0.77
CA PHE A 297 5.13 -15.13 -2.17
C PHE A 297 4.45 -16.13 -3.12
N LYS A 298 4.22 -17.39 -2.71
CA LYS A 298 3.35 -18.30 -3.46
C LYS A 298 1.91 -17.79 -3.49
N ALA A 299 1.43 -17.22 -2.37
CA ALA A 299 0.11 -16.62 -2.30
C ALA A 299 0.05 -15.26 -3.00
N VAL A 300 1.08 -14.42 -2.84
CA VAL A 300 1.21 -13.14 -3.56
C VAL A 300 1.07 -13.33 -5.07
N LYS A 301 1.73 -14.35 -5.64
CA LYS A 301 1.71 -14.59 -7.09
C LYS A 301 0.33 -15.01 -7.63
N LEU A 302 -0.52 -15.61 -6.81
CA LEU A 302 -1.83 -16.11 -7.24
C LEU A 302 -2.94 -15.07 -7.04
N ASP A 303 -2.92 -14.35 -5.92
CA ASP A 303 -3.97 -13.41 -5.54
C ASP A 303 -3.40 -12.21 -4.77
N PRO A 304 -2.61 -11.34 -5.45
CA PRO A 304 -1.89 -10.25 -4.81
C PRO A 304 -2.84 -9.23 -4.19
N ALA A 305 -3.99 -8.96 -4.83
CA ALA A 305 -4.96 -7.97 -4.39
C ALA A 305 -5.52 -8.24 -2.99
N ARG A 306 -5.63 -9.51 -2.61
CA ARG A 306 -6.19 -9.96 -1.33
C ARG A 306 -5.12 -10.29 -0.29
N ILE A 307 -3.84 -10.35 -0.64
CA ILE A 307 -2.79 -10.81 0.29
C ILE A 307 -2.85 -10.06 1.63
N LEU A 308 -2.84 -10.81 2.73
CA LEU A 308 -2.97 -10.36 4.12
C LEU A 308 -4.29 -9.70 4.51
N GLN A 309 -5.19 -9.37 3.57
CA GLN A 309 -6.44 -8.70 3.89
C GLN A 309 -7.27 -9.53 4.88
N GLN A 310 -7.78 -8.82 5.89
CA GLN A 310 -8.50 -9.42 6.99
C GLN A 310 -10.01 -9.56 6.69
N THR A 311 -10.51 -10.79 6.79
CA THR A 311 -11.92 -11.16 6.66
C THR A 311 -12.42 -11.83 7.95
N VAL A 312 -13.65 -11.55 8.36
CA VAL A 312 -14.23 -12.03 9.64
C VAL A 312 -15.52 -12.77 9.35
N CYS A 313 -15.63 -14.00 9.84
CA CYS A 313 -16.82 -14.84 9.72
C CYS A 313 -17.34 -15.17 11.12
N TYR A 314 -18.63 -14.98 11.34
CA TYR A 314 -19.34 -15.50 12.50
C TYR A 314 -20.09 -16.75 12.08
N ASP A 315 -19.97 -17.83 12.86
CA ASP A 315 -20.73 -19.05 12.62
C ASP A 315 -21.64 -19.34 13.81
N LYS A 316 -22.95 -19.28 13.57
CA LYS A 316 -23.96 -19.56 14.59
C LYS A 316 -23.98 -21.03 15.02
N ARG A 317 -23.69 -21.95 14.10
CA ARG A 317 -23.87 -23.39 14.32
C ARG A 317 -22.95 -23.92 15.40
N TYR A 318 -21.70 -23.47 15.38
CA TYR A 318 -20.66 -23.88 16.31
C TYR A 318 -20.25 -22.76 17.27
N THR A 319 -20.89 -21.58 17.19
CA THR A 319 -20.56 -20.38 17.97
C THR A 319 -19.08 -20.02 17.82
N LEU A 320 -18.64 -19.88 16.57
CA LEU A 320 -17.25 -19.56 16.24
C LEU A 320 -17.12 -18.16 15.68
N THR A 321 -15.98 -17.55 15.99
CA THR A 321 -15.46 -16.43 15.22
C THR A 321 -14.23 -16.89 14.44
N VAL A 322 -14.25 -16.76 13.11
CA VAL A 322 -13.14 -17.08 12.23
C VAL A 322 -12.56 -15.79 11.65
N LEU A 323 -11.27 -15.55 11.90
CA LEU A 323 -10.52 -14.40 11.41
C LEU A 323 -9.51 -14.88 10.37
N ILE A 324 -9.67 -14.46 9.12
CA ILE A 324 -8.84 -14.89 7.99
C ILE A 324 -7.96 -13.73 7.55
N SER A 325 -6.64 -13.94 7.54
CA SER A 325 -5.67 -13.11 6.81
C SER A 325 -5.22 -13.91 5.60
N TRP A 326 -5.74 -13.54 4.43
CA TRP A 326 -5.63 -14.35 3.22
C TRP A 326 -4.17 -14.59 2.82
N GLY A 327 -3.84 -15.86 2.55
CA GLY A 327 -2.49 -16.24 2.14
C GLY A 327 -1.46 -16.22 3.26
N TYR A 328 -1.87 -16.02 4.52
CA TYR A 328 -0.98 -16.01 5.68
C TYR A 328 -1.48 -16.90 6.82
N ALA A 329 -2.56 -16.49 7.50
CA ALA A 329 -3.02 -17.18 8.71
C ALA A 329 -4.54 -17.09 8.92
N VAL A 330 -5.09 -18.07 9.63
CA VAL A 330 -6.47 -18.08 10.12
C VAL A 330 -6.44 -18.25 11.64
N GLN A 331 -7.18 -17.41 12.35
CA GLN A 331 -7.40 -17.53 13.79
C GLN A 331 -8.85 -17.91 14.05
N VAL A 332 -9.07 -18.91 14.89
CA VAL A 332 -10.42 -19.38 15.26
C VAL A 332 -10.60 -19.21 16.76
N PHE A 333 -11.69 -18.53 17.13
CA PHE A 333 -12.15 -18.39 18.49
C PHE A 333 -13.35 -19.31 18.70
N ASP A 334 -13.33 -20.07 19.79
CA ASP A 334 -14.41 -20.97 20.25
C ASP A 334 -15.55 -20.22 20.95
N ARG A 335 -15.78 -18.98 20.54
CA ARG A 335 -16.78 -18.07 21.06
C ARG A 335 -17.01 -16.92 20.08
N ASP A 336 -18.06 -16.18 20.32
CA ASP A 336 -18.26 -14.90 19.69
C ASP A 336 -17.30 -13.84 20.26
N VAL A 337 -16.68 -13.07 19.36
CA VAL A 337 -15.80 -11.94 19.70
C VAL A 337 -16.29 -10.71 18.95
N LEU A 338 -16.40 -9.59 19.65
CA LEU A 338 -16.85 -8.33 19.06
C LEU A 338 -15.93 -7.90 17.91
N LEU A 339 -16.53 -7.49 16.79
CA LEU A 339 -15.78 -7.07 15.60
C LEU A 339 -14.72 -6.00 15.92
N PRO A 340 -15.02 -4.91 16.68
CA PRO A 340 -14.00 -3.92 17.04
C PRO A 340 -12.78 -4.51 17.76
N ASP A 341 -12.95 -5.59 18.53
CA ASP A 341 -11.85 -6.25 19.22
C ASP A 341 -11.00 -7.10 18.27
N LEU A 342 -11.62 -7.72 17.26
CA LEU A 342 -10.92 -8.49 16.23
C LEU A 342 -10.03 -7.60 15.37
N LEU A 343 -10.52 -6.41 15.00
CA LEU A 343 -9.83 -5.48 14.10
C LEU A 343 -8.58 -4.83 14.71
N ARG A 344 -8.45 -4.82 16.05
CA ARG A 344 -7.26 -4.28 16.72
C ARG A 344 -6.03 -5.18 16.48
N VAL A 345 -4.91 -4.55 16.17
CA VAL A 345 -3.62 -5.22 15.91
C VAL A 345 -3.15 -5.95 17.17
N GLN A 346 -2.81 -7.23 17.07
CA GLN A 346 -2.24 -7.97 18.20
C GLN A 346 -0.82 -7.49 18.48
N LYS A 347 -0.55 -7.11 19.74
CA LYS A 347 0.79 -6.63 20.13
C LYS A 347 1.75 -7.80 20.33
N THR A 348 2.20 -8.40 19.22
CA THR A 348 3.20 -9.49 19.18
C THR A 348 4.64 -8.99 19.01
N PHE A 349 4.80 -7.75 18.53
CA PHE A 349 6.07 -7.12 18.19
C PHE A 349 6.44 -6.03 19.20
N LYS A 350 7.68 -5.56 19.10
CA LYS A 350 8.21 -4.40 19.83
C LYS A 350 8.81 -3.40 18.85
N ARG A 351 8.96 -2.15 19.27
CA ARG A 351 9.71 -1.14 18.50
C ARG A 351 11.17 -1.59 18.39
N LEU A 352 11.78 -1.43 17.22
CA LEU A 352 13.22 -1.65 17.05
C LEU A 352 14.04 -0.65 17.89
N ASN A 353 15.14 -1.09 18.51
CA ASN A 353 15.98 -0.25 19.40
C ASN A 353 15.20 0.33 20.58
N HIS A 354 14.43 -0.52 21.27
CA HIS A 354 13.61 -0.12 22.42
C HIS A 354 14.47 0.30 23.62
N GLU A 355 14.53 1.60 23.93
CA GLU A 355 15.24 2.14 25.11
C GLU A 355 14.36 2.25 26.38
N GLY A 356 13.38 1.36 26.56
CA GLY A 356 12.58 1.31 27.80
C GLY A 356 11.66 2.51 28.12
N THR A 357 11.55 3.52 27.26
CA THR A 357 10.75 4.73 27.55
C THR A 357 9.23 4.51 27.39
N ALA A 358 8.39 5.25 28.12
CA ALA A 358 6.92 5.13 28.01
C ALA A 358 6.37 5.40 26.59
N ARG A 359 7.10 6.15 25.76
CA ARG A 359 6.75 6.47 24.37
C ARG A 359 7.07 5.36 23.37
N SER A 360 7.88 4.36 23.75
CA SER A 360 8.28 3.26 22.88
C SER A 360 7.14 2.35 22.43
N ASN A 361 5.96 2.50 23.05
CA ASN A 361 4.78 1.69 22.83
C ASN A 361 3.69 2.43 22.02
N LEU A 362 3.99 3.61 21.47
CA LEU A 362 3.05 4.40 20.68
C LEU A 362 3.18 4.07 19.20
N PHE A 363 2.08 3.64 18.60
CA PHE A 363 1.97 3.31 17.18
C PHE A 363 0.88 4.17 16.52
N MET A 364 0.92 4.26 15.19
CA MET A 364 -0.10 4.97 14.39
C MET A 364 -1.42 4.19 14.26
N PHE A 365 -1.61 3.15 15.08
CA PHE A 365 -2.81 2.31 15.15
C PHE A 365 -3.01 1.77 16.56
N ASN A 366 -4.23 1.29 16.82
CA ASN A 366 -4.59 0.70 18.11
C ASN A 366 -4.15 -0.76 18.22
N THR A 367 -3.43 -1.07 19.28
CA THR A 367 -3.03 -2.44 19.61
C THR A 367 -3.93 -3.06 20.69
N LYS A 368 -4.03 -4.39 20.70
CA LYS A 368 -4.57 -5.17 21.81
C LYS A 368 -3.49 -6.07 22.43
N VAL A 369 -3.50 -6.16 23.75
CA VAL A 369 -2.61 -7.06 24.50
C VAL A 369 -3.10 -8.49 24.33
N LEU A 370 -2.19 -9.39 24.03
CA LEU A 370 -2.49 -10.82 23.99
C LEU A 370 -2.58 -11.37 25.42
N PRO A 371 -3.52 -12.28 25.70
CA PRO A 371 -3.54 -13.03 26.96
C PRO A 371 -2.15 -13.63 27.23
N GLN A 372 -1.65 -13.46 28.47
CA GLN A 372 -0.40 -14.07 28.89
C GLN A 372 -0.49 -15.59 28.83
N ASP A 373 -1.62 -16.13 29.28
CA ASP A 373 -2.00 -17.52 29.12
C ASP A 373 -2.23 -17.84 27.63
N GLU A 374 -1.35 -18.66 27.06
CA GLU A 374 -1.40 -19.03 25.65
C GLU A 374 -2.65 -19.84 25.30
N CYS A 375 -3.20 -20.58 26.25
CA CYS A 375 -4.39 -21.42 26.03
C CYS A 375 -5.67 -20.59 25.94
N LYS A 376 -5.63 -19.31 26.31
CA LYS A 376 -6.73 -18.35 26.12
C LYS A 376 -6.65 -17.61 24.78
N ARG A 377 -5.57 -17.81 24.00
CA ARG A 377 -5.40 -17.22 22.67
C ARG A 377 -6.19 -18.04 21.63
N PRO A 378 -6.60 -17.44 20.50
CA PRO A 378 -7.27 -18.19 19.45
C PRO A 378 -6.36 -19.26 18.85
N MET A 379 -6.96 -20.36 18.42
CA MET A 379 -6.23 -21.38 17.66
C MET A 379 -5.80 -20.79 16.33
N THR A 380 -4.50 -20.85 16.03
CA THR A 380 -3.91 -20.24 14.85
C THR A 380 -3.50 -21.31 13.85
N PHE A 381 -3.82 -21.09 12.58
CA PHE A 381 -3.51 -21.96 11.45
C PHE A 381 -2.75 -21.16 10.41
N PHE A 382 -1.59 -21.64 9.95
CA PHE A 382 -0.78 -20.98 8.94
C PHE A 382 -1.02 -21.59 7.56
N VAL A 383 -0.93 -20.79 6.50
CA VAL A 383 -1.10 -21.29 5.14
C VAL A 383 -0.08 -22.38 4.84
N GLU A 384 -0.56 -23.52 4.36
CA GLU A 384 0.25 -24.66 3.96
C GLU A 384 0.38 -24.70 2.44
N ASN A 385 -0.75 -24.56 1.73
CA ASN A 385 -0.79 -24.55 0.27
C ASN A 385 -1.86 -23.57 -0.22
N ILE A 386 -1.63 -23.04 -1.42
CA ILE A 386 -2.60 -22.24 -2.14
C ILE A 386 -2.60 -22.69 -3.60
N SER A 387 -3.79 -22.75 -4.18
CA SER A 387 -3.99 -23.16 -5.57
C SER A 387 -5.10 -22.34 -6.22
N SER A 388 -5.04 -22.28 -7.54
CA SER A 388 -6.03 -21.63 -8.39
C SER A 388 -6.56 -22.66 -9.37
N SER A 389 -7.88 -22.72 -9.54
CA SER A 389 -8.53 -23.48 -10.60
C SER A 389 -9.54 -22.57 -11.30
N SER A 390 -9.28 -22.24 -12.57
CA SER A 390 -10.01 -21.21 -13.30
C SER A 390 -10.03 -19.88 -12.50
N ASP A 391 -11.21 -19.37 -12.14
CA ASP A 391 -11.39 -18.15 -11.33
C ASP A 391 -11.61 -18.41 -9.83
N ARG A 392 -11.45 -19.65 -9.37
CA ARG A 392 -11.61 -20.02 -7.96
C ARG A 392 -10.24 -20.22 -7.33
N MET A 393 -10.00 -19.49 -6.24
CA MET A 393 -8.85 -19.69 -5.39
C MET A 393 -9.21 -20.62 -4.23
N SER A 394 -8.26 -21.43 -3.81
CA SER A 394 -8.37 -22.22 -2.59
C SER A 394 -7.06 -22.21 -1.83
N SER A 395 -7.13 -22.04 -0.53
CA SER A 395 -5.98 -22.10 0.37
C SER A 395 -6.25 -23.07 1.51
N SER A 396 -5.26 -23.87 1.89
CA SER A 396 -5.31 -24.77 3.03
C SER A 396 -4.38 -24.28 4.12
N TYR A 397 -4.84 -24.27 5.36
CA TYR A 397 -4.12 -23.80 6.53
C TYR A 397 -3.97 -24.93 7.52
N LYS A 398 -2.76 -25.11 8.05
CA LYS A 398 -2.42 -26.16 9.01
C LYS A 398 -2.28 -25.56 10.40
N ARG A 399 -2.81 -26.26 11.39
CA ARG A 399 -2.78 -25.81 12.79
C ARG A 399 -1.35 -25.62 13.28
N SER A 400 -1.10 -24.51 13.96
CA SER A 400 0.11 -24.29 14.75
C SER A 400 0.00 -25.04 16.08
N ILE A 401 1.04 -25.76 16.47
CA ILE A 401 1.01 -26.74 17.55
C ILE A 401 1.29 -26.05 18.89
N ASN A 402 0.35 -26.11 19.83
CA ASN A 402 0.61 -26.00 21.27
C ASN A 402 -0.12 -27.17 21.97
N GLU A 403 0.60 -28.28 22.18
CA GLU A 403 0.03 -29.54 22.67
C GLU A 403 -0.57 -29.41 24.07
N SER A 404 0.06 -28.63 24.95
CA SER A 404 -0.41 -28.39 26.32
C SER A 404 -1.80 -27.73 26.38
N CYS A 405 -2.08 -26.81 25.45
CA CYS A 405 -3.39 -26.16 25.35
C CYS A 405 -4.43 -27.05 24.68
N LEU A 406 -4.01 -27.98 23.82
CA LEU A 406 -4.92 -28.90 23.14
C LEU A 406 -5.44 -29.97 24.11
N GLU A 407 -4.57 -30.54 24.93
CA GLU A 407 -4.93 -31.59 25.90
C GLU A 407 -5.91 -31.09 26.97
N SER A 408 -5.78 -29.83 27.38
CA SER A 408 -6.65 -29.18 28.36
C SER A 408 -7.94 -28.60 27.76
N SER A 409 -8.07 -28.54 26.43
CA SER A 409 -9.23 -27.93 25.77
C SER A 409 -10.42 -28.90 25.69
N GLN A 410 -11.60 -28.39 26.06
CA GLN A 410 -12.88 -29.07 25.85
C GLN A 410 -13.55 -28.69 24.52
N SER A 411 -12.95 -27.77 23.77
CA SER A 411 -13.48 -27.31 22.47
C SER A 411 -13.30 -28.38 21.40
N PHE A 412 -14.30 -28.56 20.52
CA PHE A 412 -14.19 -29.44 19.35
C PHE A 412 -13.08 -28.98 18.37
N LEU A 413 -12.64 -27.72 18.47
CA LEU A 413 -11.52 -27.19 17.68
C LEU A 413 -10.22 -27.97 17.93
N LYS A 414 -10.09 -28.67 19.06
CA LYS A 414 -8.95 -29.56 19.34
C LYS A 414 -8.79 -30.68 18.31
N ASP A 415 -9.86 -31.06 17.64
CA ASP A 415 -9.85 -32.10 16.60
C ASP A 415 -9.62 -31.50 15.20
N VAL A 416 -9.84 -30.19 15.01
CA VAL A 416 -9.65 -29.49 13.73
C VAL A 416 -8.16 -29.27 13.46
N VAL A 417 -7.60 -30.03 12.51
CA VAL A 417 -6.18 -29.96 12.14
C VAL A 417 -5.92 -29.09 10.90
N GLN A 418 -6.94 -28.85 10.09
CA GLN A 418 -6.83 -28.12 8.83
C GLN A 418 -8.04 -27.21 8.60
N ILE A 419 -7.80 -26.04 8.02
CA ILE A 419 -8.85 -25.14 7.51
C ILE A 419 -8.67 -25.01 6.01
N ARG A 420 -9.76 -25.01 5.23
CA ARG A 420 -9.72 -24.61 3.81
C ARG A 420 -10.53 -23.35 3.63
N VAL A 421 -9.94 -22.39 2.92
CA VAL A 421 -10.61 -21.14 2.55
C VAL A 421 -10.72 -21.07 1.05
N PHE A 422 -11.94 -20.92 0.56
CA PHE A 422 -12.27 -20.75 -0.85
C PHE A 422 -12.63 -19.30 -1.14
N SER A 423 -12.31 -18.83 -2.33
CA SER A 423 -12.74 -17.50 -2.78
C SER A 423 -12.79 -17.45 -4.31
N GLN A 424 -13.46 -16.43 -4.84
CA GLN A 424 -13.24 -16.03 -6.23
C GLN A 424 -11.97 -15.17 -6.31
N LYS A 425 -11.30 -15.18 -7.47
CA LYS A 425 -10.19 -14.27 -7.73
C LYS A 425 -10.66 -12.83 -7.51
N LEU A 426 -9.92 -12.05 -6.72
CA LEU A 426 -10.26 -10.66 -6.49
C LEU A 426 -9.72 -9.81 -7.65
N ASP A 427 -10.60 -9.17 -8.41
CA ASP A 427 -10.21 -8.05 -9.26
C ASP A 427 -10.37 -6.76 -8.46
N LEU A 428 -9.23 -6.13 -8.15
CA LEU A 428 -9.19 -4.93 -7.36
C LEU A 428 -9.65 -3.73 -8.19
N ASP A 429 -10.73 -3.06 -7.80
CA ASP A 429 -11.11 -1.76 -8.36
C ASP A 429 -10.61 -0.62 -7.45
N VAL A 430 -9.45 -0.05 -7.80
CA VAL A 430 -8.80 1.00 -7.00
C VAL A 430 -9.50 2.35 -7.03
N LEU A 431 -10.48 2.52 -7.93
CA LEU A 431 -11.30 3.74 -8.00
C LEU A 431 -12.50 3.67 -7.05
N LYS A 432 -12.83 2.48 -6.54
CA LYS A 432 -13.91 2.29 -5.57
C LYS A 432 -13.40 2.34 -4.14
N ALA A 433 -14.29 2.78 -3.24
CA ALA A 433 -14.03 2.69 -1.81
C ALA A 433 -13.90 1.20 -1.41
N PRO A 434 -12.86 0.83 -0.65
CA PRO A 434 -12.67 -0.56 -0.25
C PRO A 434 -13.75 -0.99 0.75
N ARG A 435 -14.30 -2.18 0.55
CA ARG A 435 -15.21 -2.87 1.48
C ARG A 435 -14.62 -4.24 1.82
N ARG A 436 -14.69 -4.63 3.09
CA ARG A 436 -14.26 -5.96 3.53
C ARG A 436 -15.17 -7.01 2.89
N GLN A 437 -14.59 -8.10 2.40
CA GLN A 437 -15.36 -9.23 1.90
C GLN A 437 -16.06 -9.97 3.05
N CYS A 438 -17.21 -10.57 2.75
CA CYS A 438 -17.96 -11.39 3.70
C CYS A 438 -17.53 -12.85 3.57
N CYS A 439 -17.93 -13.68 4.52
CA CYS A 439 -17.62 -15.09 4.48
C CYS A 439 -18.58 -15.94 5.28
N ASP A 440 -18.66 -17.21 4.86
CA ASP A 440 -19.52 -18.21 5.49
C ASP A 440 -18.69 -19.44 5.86
N VAL A 441 -18.90 -19.96 7.06
CA VAL A 441 -18.40 -21.28 7.44
C VAL A 441 -19.29 -22.33 6.79
N ILE A 442 -18.69 -23.15 5.94
CA ILE A 442 -19.38 -24.19 5.19
C ILE A 442 -19.56 -25.39 6.12
N ALA A 443 -20.75 -26.03 6.06
CA ALA A 443 -21.02 -27.26 6.78
C ALA A 443 -20.01 -28.35 6.40
N SER A 444 -18.96 -28.51 7.21
CA SER A 444 -17.96 -29.54 7.01
C SER A 444 -18.49 -30.87 7.56
N SER A 445 -18.31 -31.94 6.79
CA SER A 445 -18.52 -33.31 7.27
C SER A 445 -17.50 -33.61 8.38
N VAL A 446 -17.94 -33.47 9.62
CA VAL A 446 -17.39 -33.98 10.90
C VAL A 446 -15.90 -34.36 10.93
N GLY A 447 -15.15 -33.70 11.84
CA GLY A 447 -14.14 -34.37 12.66
C GLY A 447 -12.73 -33.77 12.64
N LYS A 448 -12.25 -33.25 11.51
CA LYS A 448 -10.84 -32.79 11.40
C LYS A 448 -10.59 -31.55 10.55
N ARG A 449 -11.60 -31.03 9.85
CA ARG A 449 -11.46 -29.93 8.90
C ARG A 449 -12.61 -28.93 9.02
N LEU A 450 -12.27 -27.64 8.90
CA LEU A 450 -13.22 -26.55 8.76
C LEU A 450 -13.09 -25.93 7.36
N ASP A 451 -14.19 -25.74 6.66
CA ASP A 451 -14.20 -25.12 5.34
C ASP A 451 -14.90 -23.75 5.42
N VAL A 452 -14.33 -22.74 4.77
CA VAL A 452 -14.83 -21.35 4.79
C VAL A 452 -14.84 -20.80 3.37
N ALA A 453 -15.88 -20.05 2.99
CA ALA A 453 -15.93 -19.35 1.71
C ALA A 453 -15.89 -17.84 1.93
N ILE A 454 -14.97 -17.14 1.27
CA ILE A 454 -14.95 -15.68 1.14
C ILE A 454 -15.71 -15.30 -0.14
N ARG A 455 -16.55 -14.27 -0.03
CA ARG A 455 -17.37 -13.73 -1.13
C ARG A 455 -17.58 -12.24 -0.98
N GLU A 456 -18.06 -11.61 -2.05
CA GLU A 456 -18.61 -10.26 -1.93
C GLU A 456 -19.78 -10.23 -0.93
N CYS A 457 -19.83 -9.17 -0.15
CA CYS A 457 -20.97 -8.90 0.70
C CYS A 457 -22.17 -8.45 -0.15
N GLY A 458 -23.37 -8.85 0.25
CA GLY A 458 -24.60 -8.19 -0.21
C GLY A 458 -24.58 -6.70 0.16
N GLU A 459 -25.36 -5.88 -0.55
CA GLU A 459 -25.37 -4.42 -0.39
C GLU A 459 -25.51 -3.98 1.08
N GLU A 460 -26.50 -4.51 1.78
CA GLU A 460 -26.81 -4.20 3.18
C GLU A 460 -26.23 -5.24 4.17
N GLU A 461 -25.45 -6.20 3.68
CA GLU A 461 -24.95 -7.29 4.51
C GLU A 461 -23.93 -6.80 5.54
N LEU A 462 -24.20 -7.13 6.80
CA LEU A 462 -23.34 -6.84 7.94
C LEU A 462 -22.46 -8.03 8.28
N VAL A 463 -21.24 -7.75 8.72
CA VAL A 463 -20.42 -8.74 9.43
C VAL A 463 -20.79 -8.67 10.90
N PHE A 464 -21.81 -9.44 11.30
CA PHE A 464 -22.40 -9.34 12.62
C PHE A 464 -22.35 -10.67 13.38
N MET A 465 -22.17 -10.52 14.69
CA MET A 465 -22.30 -11.60 15.66
C MET A 465 -23.77 -11.99 15.78
N HIS A 466 -24.08 -13.27 15.71
CA HIS A 466 -25.46 -13.73 15.84
C HIS A 466 -25.90 -13.63 17.31
N ALA A 467 -27.06 -13.01 17.53
CA ALA A 467 -27.72 -12.99 18.84
C ALA A 467 -28.33 -14.35 19.21
#